data_AF-A0A4U0XKX8-F1
#
_entry.id   AF-A0A4U0XKX8-F1
#
_cell.length_a   1.000
_cell.length_b   1.000
_cell.length_c   1.000
_cell.angle_alpha   90.00
_cell.angle_beta   90.00
_cell.angle_gamma   90.00
#
_symmetry.space_group_name_H-M   'P 1'
#
loop_
_entity.id
_entity.type
_entity.pdbx_description
1 polymer ?
#
loop_
_entity_poly.entity_id
_entity_poly.type
_entity_poly.pdbx_seq_one_letter_code
_entity_poly.pdbx_strand_id
1 'polypeptide(L)'
;MASTFFVRAIRPSASAMESSGYVCQACRRHESTYRRTRKALRVKPDPCFLPSKTETQDHIIFNPPSSVPNVYHTPSLFLPSNDPRRTLHTRTSVPSTTPSASTTPSTPPKPIADKRPLPASVRPEYTKKYHLTPEQVEDIRQLRKEDPRKWTRVRLAEKFECSQFFVSLCCSAPEIKAEQDKQLEEIKKRWGRRKTEARDARQERKKLWGQDA
;
A
#
# COMPACT_ATOMS: atom_id res chain seq x y z
N MET A 1 66.28 5.46 -23.20
CA MET A 1 66.56 4.03 -23.47
C MET A 1 67.09 3.39 -22.20
N ALA A 2 66.19 2.81 -21.38
CA ALA A 2 66.56 1.99 -20.23
C ALA A 2 65.41 1.03 -19.95
N SER A 3 65.53 -0.17 -20.53
CA SER A 3 64.60 -1.28 -20.43
C SER A 3 64.81 -2.02 -19.12
N THR A 4 63.87 -1.93 -18.19
CA THR A 4 63.82 -2.75 -16.98
C THR A 4 63.14 -4.08 -17.30
N PHE A 5 63.95 -5.13 -17.41
CA PHE A 5 63.49 -6.51 -17.56
C PHE A 5 62.94 -7.02 -16.22
N PHE A 6 61.64 -7.30 -16.16
CA PHE A 6 61.05 -8.05 -15.04
C PHE A 6 61.51 -9.51 -15.10
N VAL A 7 62.23 -9.95 -14.07
CA VAL A 7 62.55 -11.37 -13.87
C VAL A 7 61.26 -12.11 -13.52
N ARG A 8 60.80 -12.92 -14.47
CA ARG A 8 59.69 -13.86 -14.30
C ARG A 8 60.14 -14.93 -13.29
N ALA A 9 59.62 -14.85 -12.06
CA ALA A 9 59.82 -15.91 -11.07
C ALA A 9 59.21 -17.22 -11.61
N ILE A 10 60.09 -18.14 -11.99
CA ILE A 10 59.76 -19.50 -12.43
C ILE A 10 59.26 -20.23 -11.18
N ARG A 11 57.95 -20.49 -11.11
CA ARG A 11 57.39 -21.42 -10.12
C ARG A 11 57.94 -22.81 -10.42
N PRO A 12 58.40 -23.57 -9.41
CA PRO A 12 58.83 -24.94 -9.63
C PRO A 12 57.65 -25.78 -10.09
N SER A 13 57.79 -26.43 -11.24
CA SER A 13 56.91 -27.49 -11.70
C SER A 13 57.22 -28.75 -10.90
N ALA A 14 56.36 -29.08 -9.94
CA ALA A 14 56.39 -30.39 -9.31
C ALA A 14 55.56 -31.36 -10.17
N SER A 15 56.24 -32.20 -10.96
CA SER A 15 55.65 -33.37 -11.58
C SER A 15 55.79 -34.59 -10.67
N ALA A 16 54.64 -35.07 -10.20
CA ALA A 16 54.26 -36.44 -9.84
C ALA A 16 55.24 -37.33 -9.04
N MET A 17 54.88 -37.62 -7.79
CA MET A 17 54.87 -38.98 -7.26
C MET A 17 53.57 -39.18 -6.47
N GLU A 18 52.87 -40.27 -6.79
CA GLU A 18 51.69 -40.77 -6.11
C GLU A 18 51.98 -40.96 -4.62
N SER A 19 51.33 -40.14 -3.80
CA SER A 19 50.70 -40.68 -2.60
C SER A 19 49.21 -40.67 -2.91
N SER A 20 48.57 -41.82 -2.76
CA SER A 20 47.12 -41.95 -2.63
C SER A 20 46.68 -41.26 -1.32
N GLY A 21 46.94 -39.96 -1.22
CA GLY A 21 46.33 -39.09 -0.24
C GLY A 21 44.90 -38.94 -0.69
N TYR A 22 43.98 -39.55 0.06
CA TYR A 22 42.56 -39.30 -0.03
C TYR A 22 42.31 -37.78 -0.13
N VAL A 23 42.23 -37.25 -1.36
CA VAL A 23 41.58 -35.97 -1.57
C VAL A 23 40.14 -36.28 -1.23
N CYS A 24 39.71 -35.88 -0.04
CA CYS A 24 38.35 -36.05 0.41
C CYS A 24 37.43 -35.37 -0.61
N GLN A 25 36.95 -36.13 -1.59
CA GLN A 25 35.90 -35.71 -2.53
C GLN A 25 34.59 -35.41 -1.76
N ALA A 26 34.51 -35.83 -0.50
CA ALA A 26 33.48 -35.51 0.47
C ALA A 26 33.74 -34.23 1.30
N CYS A 27 34.79 -33.44 1.02
CA CYS A 27 34.75 -32.02 1.36
C CYS A 27 33.78 -31.30 0.40
N ARG A 28 32.52 -31.75 0.38
CA ARG A 28 31.40 -30.93 -0.09
C ARG A 28 31.61 -29.57 0.54
N ARG A 29 31.64 -28.52 -0.27
CA ARG A 29 31.85 -27.17 0.23
C ARG A 29 30.59 -26.78 1.00
N HIS A 30 30.55 -27.11 2.29
CA HIS A 30 29.42 -26.79 3.14
C HIS A 30 29.33 -25.26 3.20
N GLU A 31 28.12 -24.73 3.05
CA GLU A 31 27.82 -23.30 3.21
C GLU A 31 27.95 -22.85 4.68
N SER A 32 28.56 -23.65 5.54
CA SER A 32 28.61 -23.52 7.00
C SER A 32 29.37 -22.30 7.50
N THR A 33 30.12 -21.59 6.66
CA THR A 33 30.85 -20.41 7.10
C THR A 33 30.05 -19.13 6.86
N TYR A 34 29.95 -18.31 7.90
CA TYR A 34 29.30 -16.99 7.90
C TYR A 34 29.68 -16.10 6.69
N ARG A 35 30.95 -16.15 6.24
CA ARG A 35 31.41 -15.37 5.09
C ARG A 35 30.74 -15.80 3.77
N ARG A 36 30.48 -17.10 3.61
CA ARG A 36 29.84 -17.65 2.40
C ARG A 36 28.36 -17.30 2.38
N THR A 37 27.67 -17.48 3.51
CA THR A 37 26.25 -17.08 3.64
C THR A 37 26.08 -15.58 3.42
N ARG A 38 26.92 -14.73 4.02
CA ARG A 38 26.90 -13.27 3.79
C ARG A 38 27.13 -12.88 2.32
N LYS A 39 28.01 -13.60 1.61
CA LYS A 39 28.26 -13.35 0.18
C LYS A 39 27.08 -13.80 -0.68
N ALA A 40 26.47 -14.94 -0.36
CA ALA A 40 25.31 -15.47 -1.08
C ALA A 40 24.07 -14.57 -0.89
N LEU A 41 23.84 -14.06 0.31
CA LEU A 41 22.71 -13.19 0.66
C LEU A 41 23.01 -11.68 0.43
N ARG A 42 24.07 -11.34 -0.32
CA ARG A 42 24.45 -9.94 -0.54
C ARG A 42 23.47 -9.26 -1.50
N VAL A 43 22.70 -8.31 -0.98
CA VAL A 43 21.91 -7.36 -1.78
C VAL A 43 22.80 -6.18 -2.21
N LYS A 44 22.70 -5.77 -3.48
CA LYS A 44 23.42 -4.60 -3.99
C LYS A 44 22.66 -3.31 -3.61
N PRO A 45 23.35 -2.20 -3.33
CA PRO A 45 22.70 -0.92 -3.11
C PRO A 45 22.03 -0.43 -4.40
N ASP A 46 21.14 0.55 -4.26
CA ASP A 46 20.52 1.24 -5.39
C ASP A 46 21.59 1.97 -6.24
N PRO A 47 21.49 1.97 -7.58
CA PRO A 47 22.39 2.70 -8.48
C PRO A 47 22.68 4.15 -8.09
N CYS A 48 21.72 4.87 -7.48
CA CYS A 48 21.92 6.26 -7.06
C CYS A 48 23.00 6.45 -5.98
N PHE A 49 23.37 5.39 -5.25
CA PHE A 49 24.44 5.42 -4.23
C PHE A 49 25.77 4.89 -4.75
N LEU A 50 25.84 4.46 -6.00
CA LEU A 50 27.12 4.11 -6.62
C LEU A 50 27.93 5.40 -6.87
N PRO A 51 29.27 5.33 -6.81
CA PRO A 51 30.10 6.50 -7.04
C PRO A 51 29.76 7.14 -8.38
N SER A 52 29.43 8.43 -8.35
CA SER A 52 29.15 9.22 -9.55
C SER A 52 30.36 9.21 -10.45
N LYS A 53 30.14 8.95 -11.74
CA LYS A 53 31.21 9.01 -12.76
C LYS A 53 31.29 10.38 -13.42
N THR A 54 30.28 11.20 -13.24
CA THR A 54 30.07 12.46 -13.97
C THR A 54 30.37 13.68 -13.14
N GLU A 55 30.15 13.61 -11.82
CA GLU A 55 30.29 14.75 -10.93
C GLU A 55 31.67 14.75 -10.25
N THR A 56 32.35 15.90 -10.29
CA THR A 56 33.70 16.06 -9.78
C THR A 56 33.75 16.60 -8.35
N GLN A 57 32.61 17.05 -7.80
CA GLN A 57 32.47 17.67 -6.48
C GLN A 57 31.26 17.10 -5.73
N ASP A 58 31.19 17.39 -4.43
CA ASP A 58 30.08 17.00 -3.57
C ASP A 58 28.79 17.71 -3.97
N HIS A 59 27.67 16.97 -4.01
CA HIS A 59 26.36 17.45 -4.44
C HIS A 59 25.23 16.72 -3.70
N ILE A 60 24.03 17.31 -3.72
CA ILE A 60 22.83 16.73 -3.10
C ILE A 60 21.97 16.08 -4.19
N ILE A 61 21.69 14.79 -4.05
CA ILE A 61 20.86 14.02 -4.99
C ILE A 61 19.43 13.92 -4.44
N PHE A 62 18.43 14.17 -5.29
CA PHE A 62 17.03 13.86 -4.96
C PHE A 62 16.72 12.39 -5.29
N ASN A 63 16.57 11.56 -4.26
CA ASN A 63 16.31 10.12 -4.39
C ASN A 63 15.00 9.72 -3.69
N PRO A 64 13.84 9.89 -4.34
CA PRO A 64 12.56 9.49 -3.74
C PRO A 64 12.50 7.96 -3.62
N PRO A 65 12.36 7.40 -2.42
CA PRO A 65 12.36 5.95 -2.23
C PRO A 65 11.08 5.32 -2.78
N SER A 66 11.20 4.11 -3.35
CA SER A 66 10.06 3.31 -3.81
C SER A 66 9.36 2.56 -2.64
N SER A 67 9.00 3.29 -1.59
CA SER A 67 8.40 2.76 -0.37
C SER A 67 7.16 3.57 0.04
N VAL A 68 6.32 3.00 0.89
CA VAL A 68 5.16 3.71 1.46
C VAL A 68 5.66 4.88 2.33
N PRO A 69 5.09 6.09 2.20
CA PRO A 69 5.47 7.23 3.04
C PRO A 69 5.04 7.00 4.50
N ASN A 70 5.82 7.57 5.43
CA ASN A 70 5.45 7.61 6.84
C ASN A 70 4.32 8.63 7.08
N VAL A 71 3.54 8.45 8.15
CA VAL A 71 2.46 9.35 8.60
C VAL A 71 2.96 10.79 8.81
N TYR A 72 4.21 10.97 9.22
CA TYR A 72 4.81 12.30 9.39
C TYR A 72 5.06 13.04 8.06
N HIS A 73 5.04 12.35 6.92
CA HIS A 73 5.05 12.97 5.60
C HIS A 73 3.64 13.51 5.29
N THR A 74 3.28 14.59 5.97
CA THR A 74 1.95 15.21 5.88
C THR A 74 1.72 15.84 4.49
N PRO A 75 0.66 15.46 3.76
CA PRO A 75 0.34 16.08 2.48
C PRO A 75 -0.03 17.56 2.65
N SER A 76 0.18 18.38 1.62
CA SER A 76 -0.06 19.83 1.66
C SER A 76 -1.49 20.24 2.03
N LEU A 77 -2.47 19.36 1.85
CA LEU A 77 -3.87 19.59 2.24
C LEU A 77 -4.08 19.61 3.77
N PHE A 78 -3.22 18.93 4.53
CA PHE A 78 -3.29 18.86 5.99
C PHE A 78 -2.35 19.85 6.69
N LEU A 79 -1.55 20.61 5.93
CA LEU A 79 -0.71 21.66 6.49
C LEU A 79 -1.52 22.96 6.69
N PRO A 80 -1.26 23.72 7.77
CA PRO A 80 -1.82 25.06 7.94
C PRO A 80 -1.46 25.98 6.76
N SER A 81 -2.32 26.96 6.46
CA SER A 81 -2.10 27.87 5.32
C SER A 81 -0.80 28.67 5.40
N ASN A 82 -0.33 28.98 6.61
CA ASN A 82 0.89 29.76 6.85
C ASN A 82 2.17 28.90 6.90
N ASP A 83 2.08 27.58 6.73
CA ASP A 83 3.24 26.70 6.81
C ASP A 83 4.11 26.84 5.53
N PRO A 84 5.39 27.25 5.64
CA PRO A 84 6.27 27.43 4.49
C PRO A 84 6.50 26.13 3.70
N ARG A 85 6.35 24.95 4.33
CA ARG A 85 6.52 23.64 3.68
C ARG A 85 5.50 23.40 2.57
N ARG A 86 4.35 24.10 2.59
CA ARG A 86 3.35 24.03 1.52
C ARG A 86 3.91 24.45 0.16
N THR A 87 4.86 25.39 0.14
CA THR A 87 5.56 25.85 -1.08
C THR A 87 6.58 24.85 -1.62
N LEU A 88 7.09 23.95 -0.76
CA LEU A 88 8.05 22.92 -1.18
C LEU A 88 7.34 21.77 -1.92
N HIS A 89 6.15 21.37 -1.47
CA HIS A 89 5.37 20.30 -2.10
C HIS A 89 4.95 20.62 -3.54
N THR A 90 4.68 21.89 -3.87
CA THR A 90 4.33 22.31 -5.23
C THR A 90 5.51 22.28 -6.19
N ARG A 91 6.74 22.40 -5.69
CA ARG A 91 7.96 22.34 -6.50
C ARG A 91 8.34 20.91 -6.87
N THR A 92 8.05 19.94 -6.00
CA THR A 92 8.40 18.52 -6.21
C THR A 92 7.37 17.78 -7.07
N SER A 93 6.14 18.29 -7.23
CA SER A 93 5.11 17.67 -8.05
C SER A 93 5.31 17.83 -9.56
N VAL A 94 6.29 18.62 -9.98
CA VAL A 94 6.64 18.75 -11.40
C VAL A 94 7.42 17.48 -11.78
N PRO A 95 6.90 16.62 -12.67
CA PRO A 95 7.66 15.47 -13.15
C PRO A 95 8.91 16.01 -13.84
N SER A 96 10.09 15.70 -13.30
CA SER A 96 11.39 15.93 -13.92
C SER A 96 11.50 15.08 -15.18
N THR A 97 10.78 15.49 -16.22
CA THR A 97 10.98 15.01 -17.58
C THR A 97 12.22 15.76 -18.08
N THR A 98 13.37 15.10 -18.01
CA THR A 98 14.69 15.47 -18.56
C THR A 98 15.45 16.63 -17.89
N PRO A 99 16.80 16.55 -17.79
CA PRO A 99 17.62 17.69 -17.42
C PRO A 99 17.89 18.49 -18.70
N SER A 100 17.22 19.62 -18.87
CA SER A 100 17.71 20.67 -19.78
C SER A 100 17.86 21.96 -18.99
N ALA A 101 19.09 22.44 -18.93
CA ALA A 101 19.47 23.65 -18.27
C ALA A 101 18.86 24.87 -18.97
N SER A 102 18.15 25.72 -18.23
CA SER A 102 18.08 27.16 -18.53
C SER A 102 17.53 27.93 -17.34
N THR A 103 18.41 28.71 -16.74
CA THR A 103 18.18 29.78 -15.77
C THR A 103 17.20 30.82 -16.31
N THR A 104 16.10 31.11 -15.58
CA THR A 104 15.56 32.48 -15.37
C THR A 104 14.50 32.48 -14.25
N PRO A 105 14.44 33.51 -13.38
CA PRO A 105 13.48 33.60 -12.29
C PRO A 105 12.32 34.55 -12.64
N SER A 106 11.09 34.03 -12.79
CA SER A 106 9.86 34.78 -12.50
C SER A 106 8.63 33.97 -12.91
N THR A 107 7.63 33.97 -12.02
CA THR A 107 6.20 33.64 -12.18
C THR A 107 5.80 32.41 -11.35
N PRO A 108 4.89 32.56 -10.36
CA PRO A 108 4.33 31.41 -9.65
C PRO A 108 3.51 30.57 -10.63
N PRO A 109 3.74 29.24 -10.71
CA PRO A 109 2.93 28.40 -11.57
C PRO A 109 1.50 28.38 -11.02
N LYS A 110 0.55 28.89 -11.81
CA LYS A 110 -0.87 28.57 -11.64
C LYS A 110 -1.01 27.04 -11.56
N PRO A 111 -1.89 26.49 -10.70
CA PRO A 111 -2.13 25.06 -10.66
C PRO A 111 -2.79 24.66 -11.98
N ILE A 112 -1.98 24.26 -12.95
CA ILE A 112 -2.44 23.46 -14.07
C ILE A 112 -2.88 22.16 -13.39
N ALA A 113 -4.19 21.99 -13.26
CA ALA A 113 -4.79 20.72 -12.95
C ALA A 113 -4.43 19.79 -14.11
N ASP A 114 -3.23 19.23 -14.07
CA ASP A 114 -2.78 18.20 -14.99
C ASP A 114 -3.80 17.07 -14.87
N LYS A 115 -4.66 16.98 -15.89
CA LYS A 115 -5.67 15.95 -16.08
C LYS A 115 -4.99 14.60 -16.37
N ARG A 116 -4.06 14.17 -15.53
CA ARG A 116 -3.67 12.76 -15.52
C ARG A 116 -4.92 11.97 -15.15
N PRO A 117 -5.29 10.94 -15.93
CA PRO A 117 -6.43 10.12 -15.58
C PRO A 117 -6.15 9.53 -14.20
N LEU A 118 -7.00 9.87 -13.23
CA LEU A 118 -6.97 9.24 -11.92
C LEU A 118 -7.20 7.73 -12.12
N PRO A 119 -6.61 6.88 -11.27
CA PRO A 119 -6.94 5.45 -11.31
C PRO A 119 -8.44 5.26 -11.09
N ALA A 120 -8.98 4.19 -11.69
CA ALA A 120 -10.39 3.86 -11.55
C ALA A 120 -10.78 3.75 -10.06
N SER A 121 -11.87 4.40 -9.68
CA SER A 121 -12.35 4.36 -8.30
C SER A 121 -12.82 2.94 -7.95
N VAL A 122 -12.41 2.44 -6.78
CA VAL A 122 -12.85 1.12 -6.28
C VAL A 122 -14.35 1.10 -6.03
N ARG A 123 -14.93 2.25 -5.67
CA ARG A 123 -16.37 2.44 -5.47
C ARG A 123 -16.95 3.24 -6.64
N PRO A 124 -18.17 2.91 -7.10
CA PRO A 124 -18.85 3.74 -8.08
C PRO A 124 -19.11 5.13 -7.50
N GLU A 125 -19.16 6.13 -8.37
CA GLU A 125 -19.48 7.49 -7.98
C GLU A 125 -20.94 7.56 -7.49
N TYR A 126 -21.14 8.14 -6.30
CA TYR A 126 -22.44 8.20 -5.64
C TYR A 126 -22.77 9.65 -5.27
N THR A 127 -23.80 10.20 -5.89
CA THR A 127 -24.33 11.53 -5.58
C THR A 127 -25.36 11.42 -4.45
N LYS A 128 -25.14 12.14 -3.36
CA LYS A 128 -26.07 12.19 -2.23
C LYS A 128 -27.32 12.99 -2.62
N LYS A 129 -28.50 12.38 -2.50
CA LYS A 129 -29.81 13.04 -2.72
C LYS A 129 -30.45 13.39 -1.36
N TYR A 130 -30.99 14.60 -1.26
CA TYR A 130 -31.64 15.14 -0.06
C TYR A 130 -33.03 15.69 -0.39
N HIS A 131 -33.85 14.88 -1.06
CA HIS A 131 -35.17 15.28 -1.59
C HIS A 131 -36.34 14.98 -0.65
N LEU A 132 -36.10 14.30 0.48
CA LEU A 132 -37.17 13.88 1.39
C LEU A 132 -37.60 15.01 2.34
N THR A 133 -38.91 15.20 2.48
CA THR A 133 -39.51 16.13 3.44
C THR A 133 -39.68 15.47 4.82
N PRO A 134 -39.81 16.25 5.91
CA PRO A 134 -40.04 15.69 7.25
C PRO A 134 -41.31 14.82 7.31
N GLU A 135 -42.37 15.20 6.61
CA GLU A 135 -43.64 14.44 6.51
C GLU A 135 -43.41 13.04 5.93
N GLN A 136 -42.65 12.93 4.85
CA GLN A 136 -42.30 11.63 4.26
C GLN A 136 -41.46 10.76 5.20
N VAL A 137 -40.64 11.37 6.07
CA VAL A 137 -39.89 10.63 7.09
C VAL A 137 -40.83 10.08 8.17
N GLU A 138 -41.91 10.79 8.51
CA GLU A 138 -42.93 10.29 9.41
C GLU A 138 -43.71 9.14 8.78
N ASP A 139 -44.08 9.24 7.50
CA ASP A 139 -44.72 8.15 6.74
C ASP A 139 -43.84 6.89 6.74
N ILE A 140 -42.52 7.04 6.53
CA ILE A 140 -41.56 5.93 6.61
C ILE A 140 -41.63 5.25 7.98
N ARG A 141 -41.70 6.03 9.07
CA ARG A 141 -41.79 5.49 10.43
C ARG A 141 -43.14 4.80 10.67
N GLN A 142 -44.23 5.39 10.20
CA GLN A 142 -45.58 4.84 10.35
C GLN A 142 -45.71 3.50 9.61
N LEU A 143 -45.37 3.46 8.32
CA LEU A 143 -45.42 2.24 7.51
C LEU A 143 -44.57 1.11 8.08
N ARG A 144 -43.40 1.44 8.64
CA ARG A 144 -42.51 0.46 9.28
C ARG A 144 -43.08 -0.08 10.59
N LYS A 145 -43.80 0.75 11.36
CA LYS A 145 -44.47 0.35 12.60
C LYS A 145 -45.70 -0.52 12.34
N GLU A 146 -46.45 -0.21 11.29
CA GLU A 146 -47.65 -0.96 10.88
C GLU A 146 -47.30 -2.41 10.54
N ASP A 147 -46.47 -2.61 9.50
CA ASP A 147 -46.15 -3.95 9.01
C ASP A 147 -44.66 -4.05 8.62
N PRO A 148 -43.75 -4.37 9.57
CA PRO A 148 -42.32 -4.41 9.29
C PRO A 148 -41.90 -5.55 8.32
N ARG A 149 -42.76 -6.57 8.15
CA ARG A 149 -42.60 -7.67 7.18
C ARG A 149 -42.98 -7.26 5.76
N LYS A 150 -44.04 -6.46 5.60
CA LYS A 150 -44.50 -5.96 4.29
C LYS A 150 -43.67 -4.76 3.83
N TRP A 151 -43.45 -3.81 4.73
CA TRP A 151 -42.69 -2.58 4.49
C TRP A 151 -41.23 -2.75 4.92
N THR A 152 -40.52 -3.59 4.17
CA THR A 152 -39.08 -3.82 4.39
C THR A 152 -38.26 -2.56 4.08
N ARG A 153 -37.02 -2.49 4.59
CA ARG A 153 -36.08 -1.40 4.27
C ARG A 153 -35.87 -1.22 2.78
N VAL A 154 -35.87 -2.32 2.02
CA VAL A 154 -35.71 -2.32 0.57
C VAL A 154 -36.92 -1.65 -0.09
N ARG A 155 -38.14 -2.08 0.26
CA ARG A 155 -39.38 -1.52 -0.30
C ARG A 155 -39.58 -0.04 0.05
N LEU A 156 -39.26 0.37 1.26
CA LEU A 156 -39.34 1.79 1.65
C LEU A 156 -38.29 2.62 0.90
N ALA A 157 -37.08 2.10 0.72
CA ALA A 157 -36.04 2.76 -0.07
C ALA A 157 -36.46 2.94 -1.54
N GLU A 158 -37.11 1.94 -2.13
CA GLU A 158 -37.68 2.03 -3.49
C GLU A 158 -38.82 3.03 -3.56
N LYS A 159 -39.77 2.99 -2.61
CA LYS A 159 -40.95 3.87 -2.59
C LYS A 159 -40.59 5.35 -2.46
N PHE A 160 -39.60 5.67 -1.62
CA PHE A 160 -39.17 7.05 -1.35
C PHE A 160 -37.88 7.42 -2.11
N GLU A 161 -37.42 6.57 -3.03
CA GLU A 161 -36.19 6.74 -3.82
C GLU A 161 -34.95 7.15 -2.99
N CYS A 162 -34.80 6.54 -1.82
CA CYS A 162 -33.74 6.88 -0.87
C CYS A 162 -32.85 5.67 -0.54
N SER A 163 -31.75 5.89 0.19
CA SER A 163 -30.84 4.81 0.55
C SER A 163 -31.48 3.87 1.60
N GLN A 164 -31.33 2.56 1.43
CA GLN A 164 -31.72 1.58 2.47
C GLN A 164 -31.04 1.83 3.82
N PHE A 165 -29.87 2.47 3.81
CA PHE A 165 -29.19 2.91 5.03
C PHE A 165 -29.93 4.07 5.69
N PHE A 166 -30.41 5.05 4.91
CA PHE A 166 -31.21 6.17 5.41
C PHE A 166 -32.49 5.69 6.09
N VAL A 167 -33.22 4.75 5.48
CA VAL A 167 -34.42 4.14 6.11
C VAL A 167 -34.08 3.51 7.48
N SER A 168 -32.91 2.88 7.60
CA SER A 168 -32.44 2.27 8.86
C SER A 168 -32.12 3.31 9.94
N LEU A 169 -31.80 4.54 9.55
CA LEU A 169 -31.56 5.65 10.46
C LEU A 169 -32.89 6.23 10.96
N CYS A 170 -33.90 6.31 10.08
CA CYS A 170 -35.21 6.86 10.42
C CYS A 170 -36.03 5.97 11.34
N CYS A 171 -35.95 4.64 11.14
CA CYS A 171 -36.79 3.68 11.85
C CYS A 171 -36.10 2.32 12.04
N SER A 172 -36.42 1.65 13.14
CA SER A 172 -35.96 0.30 13.47
C SER A 172 -37.16 -0.64 13.65
N ALA A 173 -36.94 -1.94 13.49
CA ALA A 173 -37.93 -2.98 13.73
C ALA A 173 -37.28 -4.08 14.60
N PRO A 174 -37.36 -3.97 15.94
CA PRO A 174 -36.61 -4.84 16.84
C PRO A 174 -37.06 -6.30 16.79
N GLU A 175 -38.35 -6.56 16.59
CA GLU A 175 -38.90 -7.92 16.50
C GLU A 175 -38.33 -8.68 15.29
N ILE A 176 -38.36 -8.06 14.11
CA ILE A 176 -37.78 -8.64 12.89
C ILE A 176 -36.26 -8.81 13.03
N LYS A 177 -35.58 -7.90 13.72
CA LYS A 177 -34.16 -8.05 14.01
C LYS A 177 -33.91 -9.29 14.86
N ALA A 178 -34.67 -9.47 15.94
CA ALA A 178 -34.54 -10.64 16.81
C ALA A 178 -34.83 -11.96 16.08
N GLU A 179 -35.85 -11.98 15.21
CA GLU A 179 -36.14 -13.14 14.35
C GLU A 179 -34.97 -13.45 13.40
N GLN A 180 -34.41 -12.42 12.73
CA GLN A 180 -33.26 -12.59 11.84
C GLN A 180 -32.00 -13.02 12.58
N ASP A 181 -31.75 -12.51 13.79
CA ASP A 181 -30.62 -12.90 14.62
C ASP A 181 -30.73 -14.39 15.00
N LYS A 182 -31.91 -14.87 15.39
CA LYS A 182 -32.19 -16.30 15.62
C LYS A 182 -31.92 -17.16 14.37
N GLN A 183 -32.42 -16.74 13.21
CA GLN A 183 -32.16 -17.45 11.95
C GLN A 183 -30.66 -17.49 11.61
N LEU A 184 -29.94 -16.38 11.84
CA LEU A 184 -28.49 -16.32 11.65
C LEU A 184 -27.75 -17.26 12.61
N GLU A 185 -28.21 -17.40 13.85
CA GLU A 185 -27.66 -18.36 14.81
C GLU A 185 -27.86 -19.81 14.36
N GLU A 186 -29.05 -20.16 13.86
CA GLU A 186 -29.31 -21.49 13.29
C GLU A 186 -28.40 -21.78 12.09
N ILE A 187 -28.23 -20.80 11.19
CA ILE A 187 -27.31 -20.90 10.07
C ILE A 187 -25.86 -21.10 10.55
N LYS A 188 -25.45 -20.39 11.61
CA LYS A 188 -24.12 -20.51 12.21
C LYS A 188 -23.92 -21.88 12.87
N LYS A 189 -24.93 -22.42 13.56
CA LYS A 189 -24.90 -23.78 14.15
C LYS A 189 -24.67 -24.86 13.09
N ARG A 190 -25.15 -24.65 11.86
CA ARG A 190 -24.92 -25.55 10.73
C ARG A 190 -23.50 -25.48 10.15
N TRP A 191 -22.65 -24.52 10.56
CA TRP A 191 -21.30 -24.42 10.04
C TRP A 191 -20.41 -25.54 10.59
N GLY A 192 -19.74 -26.27 9.70
CA GLY A 192 -18.69 -27.21 10.09
C GLY A 192 -17.41 -26.48 10.53
N ARG A 193 -16.55 -27.20 11.26
CA ARG A 193 -15.30 -26.70 11.86
C ARG A 193 -14.49 -25.76 10.96
N ARG A 194 -14.13 -26.21 9.76
CA ARG A 194 -13.29 -25.43 8.82
C ARG A 194 -13.91 -24.08 8.43
N LYS A 195 -15.24 -24.01 8.33
CA LYS A 195 -15.95 -22.76 7.99
C LYS A 195 -15.95 -21.80 9.17
N THR A 196 -16.16 -22.31 10.37
CA THR A 196 -16.12 -21.51 11.61
C THR A 196 -14.73 -20.90 11.81
N GLU A 197 -13.67 -21.72 11.78
CA GLU A 197 -12.27 -21.26 11.90
C GLU A 197 -11.93 -20.19 10.84
N ALA A 198 -12.36 -20.38 9.58
CA ALA A 198 -12.13 -19.41 8.53
C ALA A 198 -12.90 -18.08 8.74
N ARG A 199 -14.08 -18.11 9.35
CA ARG A 199 -14.87 -16.91 9.67
C ARG A 199 -14.26 -16.17 10.85
N ASP A 200 -13.77 -16.88 11.86
CA ASP A 200 -13.10 -16.30 13.02
C ASP A 200 -11.80 -15.62 12.59
N ALA A 201 -10.97 -16.31 11.80
CA ALA A 201 -9.75 -15.72 11.22
C ALA A 201 -10.04 -14.46 10.37
N ARG A 202 -11.17 -14.42 9.64
CA ARG A 202 -11.59 -13.21 8.92
C ARG A 202 -11.97 -12.07 9.88
N GLN A 203 -12.62 -12.37 10.99
CA GLN A 203 -12.95 -11.36 12.00
C GLN A 203 -11.68 -10.80 12.65
N GLU A 204 -10.73 -11.65 13.00
CA GLU A 204 -9.44 -11.21 13.55
C GLU A 204 -8.67 -10.31 12.57
N ARG A 205 -8.58 -10.69 11.29
CA ARG A 205 -7.98 -9.81 10.27
C ARG A 205 -8.69 -8.46 10.19
N LYS A 206 -10.03 -8.45 10.24
CA LYS A 206 -10.80 -7.20 10.18
C LYS A 206 -10.58 -6.32 11.42
N LYS A 207 -10.39 -6.90 12.60
CA LYS A 207 -10.04 -6.17 13.82
C LYS A 207 -8.67 -5.50 13.69
N LEU A 208 -7.70 -6.22 13.12
CA LEU A 208 -6.34 -5.73 12.93
C LEU A 208 -6.22 -4.63 11.86
N TRP A 209 -7.10 -4.60 10.83
CA TRP A 209 -7.00 -3.62 9.73
C TRP A 209 -7.02 -2.14 10.13
N GLY A 210 -7.60 -1.79 11.29
CA GLY A 210 -7.65 -0.40 11.78
C GLY A 210 -6.62 -0.08 12.86
N GLN A 211 -5.78 -1.05 13.20
CA GLN A 211 -4.64 -0.87 14.10
C GLN A 211 -3.45 -0.77 13.16
N ASP A 212 -2.90 0.42 12.95
CA ASP A 212 -1.71 0.66 12.11
C ASP A 212 -0.47 -0.02 12.74
N ALA A 213 -0.47 -1.36 12.80
CA ALA A 213 0.52 -2.23 13.42
C ALA A 213 1.35 -2.96 12.35
#